data_AF-A0A3M0CH91-F1
#
_entry.id   AF-A0A3M0CH91-F1
#
_cell.length_a   1.000
_cell.length_b   1.000
_cell.length_c   1.000
_cell.angle_alpha   90.00
_cell.angle_beta   90.00
_cell.angle_gamma   90.00
#
_symmetry.space_group_name_H-M   'P 1'
#
loop_
_entity.id
_entity.type
_entity.pdbx_description
1 polymer ?
#
loop_
_entity_poly.entity_id
_entity_poly.type
_entity_poly.pdbx_seq_one_letter_code
_entity_poly.pdbx_strand_id
1 'polypeptide(L)'
;MKKLLLSGSGLALAVFWPGLLTAETESDIQITGYRIQSDDCPRSACGMLNFTSEAELADFLAQERARRAALQDGAGGSGGDGRGSSDDDDDDDDDDDDDDDDDGGKDAPQVVFLDFDAGGAPTFPVLNSDGTIFGIFTDHLYTPAERDTIQARIEADYAEFNYEFTQQQPTSGAFTTLRFGDNDAGNITVFPTGGISILFGRADNIDFRNQNRADGAFADASLWEFLAQLDPSGGLFSNLSGIPADATNLFDKVSEAVVNQSSNTGAHEIGHIQGLRHHDSFGAPGAGLPSTGVPAPGDFIPVFEGPQDATETVLHTMASGASVGLTLTGSTITDRFFSERSAIKVSVAERGRLFREDQVTGGGEGDDDDDDDDDDSRRVKLKRLRVPNTIIEGVNADKRLKVSASVILADIAQTGEVDSYRIKGKPGEFMNIEMVSFSDDRFVNPVIGAMTLFFEEADGSLTEIASNIQTFEPFDPLIFDAHLPSRGDYILQVEAPNFVFLDTNGDGILDPFPLDETGNGDLRFGDYELLFYMCNKKLGKGRGRDDDDDDDNDDDD
;
A
#
# COMPACT_ATOMS: atom_id res chain seq x y z
N MET A 1 -1.02 -41.58 -58.14
CA MET A 1 0.33 -40.96 -58.18
C MET A 1 0.16 -39.48 -57.87
N LYS A 2 0.47 -39.10 -56.62
CA LYS A 2 0.35 -37.73 -56.09
C LYS A 2 1.59 -36.93 -56.52
N LYS A 3 1.38 -35.75 -57.10
CA LYS A 3 2.43 -34.75 -57.32
C LYS A 3 2.38 -33.72 -56.20
N LEU A 4 3.52 -33.61 -55.53
CA LEU A 4 3.89 -32.64 -54.51
C LEU A 4 4.21 -31.30 -55.21
N LEU A 5 3.64 -30.20 -54.74
CA LEU A 5 4.02 -28.83 -55.12
C LEU A 5 4.10 -28.01 -53.83
N LEU A 6 5.33 -27.77 -53.36
CA LEU A 6 5.69 -26.69 -52.45
C LEU A 6 6.09 -25.49 -53.31
N SER A 7 5.53 -24.31 -53.04
CA SER A 7 6.21 -23.01 -53.23
C SER A 7 5.37 -21.89 -52.64
N GLY A 8 5.94 -21.12 -51.72
CA GLY A 8 5.33 -19.89 -51.21
C GLY A 8 5.98 -19.36 -49.94
N SER A 9 7.30 -19.17 -49.94
CA SER A 9 8.01 -18.44 -48.89
C SER A 9 7.67 -16.95 -49.02
N GLY A 10 6.92 -16.40 -48.07
CA GLY A 10 6.74 -14.97 -47.89
C GLY A 10 8.00 -14.38 -47.25
N LEU A 11 8.73 -13.60 -48.04
CA LEU A 11 9.88 -12.82 -47.60
C LEU A 11 9.34 -11.58 -46.87
N ALA A 12 9.39 -11.55 -45.54
CA ALA A 12 9.17 -10.31 -44.78
C ALA A 12 10.42 -9.43 -44.94
N LEU A 13 10.28 -8.32 -45.67
CA LEU A 13 11.30 -7.27 -45.71
C LEU A 13 11.30 -6.56 -44.35
N ALA A 14 12.31 -6.82 -43.52
CA ALA A 14 12.66 -5.92 -42.43
C ALA A 14 13.18 -4.61 -43.05
N VAL A 15 12.40 -3.55 -42.93
CA VAL A 15 12.84 -2.19 -43.26
C VAL A 15 13.74 -1.73 -42.12
N PHE A 16 15.04 -1.99 -42.23
CA PHE A 16 16.05 -1.35 -41.40
C PHE A 16 16.03 0.15 -41.71
N TRP A 17 15.76 0.98 -40.71
CA TRP A 17 15.91 2.43 -40.77
C TRP A 17 17.38 2.76 -40.47
N PRO A 18 18.23 3.12 -41.45
CA PRO A 18 19.59 3.55 -41.18
C PRO A 18 19.55 5.06 -40.96
N GLY A 19 19.04 5.46 -39.80
CA GLY A 19 18.85 6.84 -39.40
C GLY A 19 19.85 7.27 -38.33
N LEU A 20 21.11 7.41 -38.73
CA LEU A 20 22.02 8.47 -38.27
C LEU A 20 22.02 8.84 -36.76
N LEU A 21 22.45 7.92 -35.89
CA LEU A 21 23.18 8.29 -34.66
C LEU A 21 24.65 8.45 -35.05
N THR A 22 25.11 9.68 -35.22
CA THR A 22 26.55 9.95 -35.26
C THR A 22 27.10 9.72 -33.86
N ALA A 23 27.76 8.57 -33.69
CA ALA A 23 28.53 8.20 -32.51
C ALA A 23 29.65 9.23 -32.24
N GLU A 24 29.33 10.33 -31.58
CA GLU A 24 30.32 11.06 -30.79
C GLU A 24 30.42 10.36 -29.42
N THR A 25 31.37 9.42 -29.35
CA THR A 25 31.93 8.80 -28.15
C THR A 25 30.96 8.02 -27.22
N GLU A 26 30.64 6.79 -27.63
CA GLU A 26 30.19 5.65 -26.78
C GLU A 26 31.18 5.25 -25.66
N SER A 27 32.14 6.09 -25.27
CA SER A 27 33.14 5.73 -24.27
C SER A 27 32.60 5.95 -22.85
N ASP A 28 32.22 4.84 -22.22
CA ASP A 28 32.11 4.61 -20.77
C ASP A 28 30.97 5.32 -20.03
N ILE A 29 29.71 5.13 -20.44
CA ILE A 29 28.61 5.23 -19.46
C ILE A 29 28.76 4.03 -18.52
N GLN A 30 29.45 4.23 -17.40
CA GLN A 30 29.47 3.28 -16.31
C GLN A 30 28.24 3.53 -15.46
N ILE A 31 27.30 2.57 -15.45
CA ILE A 31 26.23 2.59 -14.47
C ILE A 31 26.85 2.25 -13.12
N THR A 32 26.94 3.25 -12.24
CA THR A 32 27.62 3.17 -10.93
C THR A 32 26.62 3.01 -9.79
N GLY A 33 25.34 3.24 -10.03
CA GLY A 33 24.27 3.08 -9.04
C GLY A 33 22.88 3.22 -9.64
N TYR A 34 21.88 3.02 -8.81
CA TYR A 34 20.48 3.20 -9.16
C TYR A 34 19.69 3.78 -7.98
N ARG A 35 18.59 4.45 -8.29
CA ARG A 35 17.55 4.92 -7.38
C ARG A 35 16.24 4.36 -7.89
N ILE A 36 15.54 3.61 -7.05
CA ILE A 36 14.15 3.25 -7.33
C ILE A 36 13.31 4.41 -6.78
N GLN A 37 12.51 5.02 -7.64
CA GLN A 37 11.48 5.96 -7.21
C GLN A 37 10.39 5.14 -6.55
N SER A 38 9.99 5.55 -5.35
CA SER A 38 8.87 4.98 -4.61
C SER A 38 7.65 5.92 -4.72
N ASP A 39 7.50 6.58 -5.87
CA ASP A 39 6.32 7.41 -6.16
C ASP A 39 5.15 6.49 -6.61
N ASP A 40 4.90 5.48 -5.78
CA ASP A 40 3.96 4.39 -6.09
C ASP A 40 2.51 4.88 -5.99
N CYS A 41 2.30 6.14 -5.59
CA CYS A 41 1.03 6.84 -5.62
C CYS A 41 1.30 8.33 -5.96
N PRO A 42 0.84 8.85 -7.12
CA PRO A 42 1.35 10.07 -7.75
C PRO A 42 1.06 11.36 -6.98
N ARG A 43 0.40 11.25 -5.83
CA ARG A 43 -0.45 12.29 -5.29
C ARG A 43 -0.31 12.58 -3.81
N SER A 44 0.49 11.84 -3.02
CA SER A 44 1.13 12.36 -1.78
C SER A 44 1.65 11.36 -0.73
N ALA A 45 1.39 10.05 -0.79
CA ALA A 45 1.48 9.25 0.45
C ALA A 45 2.27 7.93 0.43
N CYS A 46 2.86 7.54 -0.70
CA CYS A 46 3.64 6.29 -0.79
C CYS A 46 5.15 6.53 -0.91
N GLY A 47 5.55 7.78 -1.16
CA GLY A 47 6.95 8.14 -1.42
C GLY A 47 7.62 8.87 -0.28
N MET A 48 8.94 8.68 -0.16
CA MET A 48 9.77 9.61 0.60
C MET A 48 9.65 11.00 -0.04
N LEU A 49 8.96 11.90 0.66
CA LEU A 49 8.83 13.29 0.23
C LEU A 49 10.16 14.02 0.48
N ASN A 50 10.99 14.07 -0.55
CA ASN A 50 12.25 14.80 -0.52
C ASN A 50 12.01 16.24 -0.96
N PHE A 51 11.53 17.08 -0.03
CA PHE A 51 11.41 18.51 -0.27
C PHE A 51 12.78 19.17 -0.12
N THR A 52 13.12 20.04 -1.06
CA THR A 52 14.38 20.80 -1.02
C THR A 52 14.24 22.16 -0.32
N SER A 53 13.02 22.52 0.09
CA SER A 53 12.72 23.69 0.90
C SER A 53 11.33 23.64 1.54
N GLU A 54 11.14 24.42 2.61
CA GLU A 54 9.80 24.67 3.19
C GLU A 54 8.80 25.23 2.17
N ALA A 55 9.26 26.04 1.21
CA ALA A 55 8.40 26.62 0.18
C ALA A 55 7.83 25.54 -0.76
N GLU A 56 8.64 24.54 -1.11
CA GLU A 56 8.24 23.40 -1.94
C GLU A 56 7.18 22.56 -1.23
N LEU A 57 7.35 22.31 0.07
CA LEU A 57 6.36 21.64 0.91
C LEU A 57 5.06 22.45 1.00
N ALA A 58 5.14 23.75 1.25
CA ALA A 58 3.95 24.61 1.31
C ALA A 58 3.19 24.63 -0.03
N ASP A 59 3.92 24.71 -1.15
CA ASP A 59 3.34 24.67 -2.51
C ASP A 59 2.70 23.30 -2.80
N PHE A 60 3.30 22.21 -2.32
CA PHE A 60 2.75 20.86 -2.43
C PHE A 60 1.43 20.75 -1.65
N LEU A 61 1.39 21.16 -0.38
CA LEU A 61 0.17 21.11 0.43
C LEU A 61 -0.93 22.01 -0.15
N ALA A 62 -0.57 23.17 -0.71
CA ALA A 62 -1.52 24.04 -1.41
C ALA A 62 -2.09 23.40 -2.69
N GLN A 63 -1.25 22.73 -3.48
CA GLN A 63 -1.68 22.01 -4.68
C GLN A 63 -2.62 20.85 -4.33
N GLU A 64 -2.32 20.12 -3.27
CA GLU A 64 -3.13 18.98 -2.84
C GLU A 64 -4.52 19.42 -2.38
N ARG A 65 -4.61 20.54 -1.64
CA ARG A 65 -5.90 21.15 -1.29
C ARG A 65 -6.71 21.60 -2.51
N ALA A 66 -6.06 22.30 -3.46
CA ALA A 66 -6.73 22.75 -4.67
C ALA A 66 -7.26 21.56 -5.50
N ARG A 67 -6.52 20.45 -5.51
CA ARG A 67 -6.93 19.21 -6.18
C ARG A 67 -8.15 18.58 -5.51
N ARG A 68 -8.13 18.42 -4.19
CA ARG A 68 -9.26 17.81 -3.44
C ARG A 68 -10.53 18.64 -3.56
N ALA A 69 -10.41 19.98 -3.50
CA ALA A 69 -11.53 20.87 -3.80
C ALA A 69 -12.09 20.66 -5.22
N ALA A 70 -11.22 20.46 -6.22
CA ALA A 70 -11.66 20.18 -7.58
C ALA A 70 -12.34 18.80 -7.73
N LEU A 71 -11.91 17.79 -6.98
CA LEU A 71 -12.59 16.49 -6.93
C LEU A 71 -13.98 16.61 -6.32
N GLN A 72 -14.13 17.37 -5.24
CA GLN A 72 -15.41 17.64 -4.60
C GLN A 72 -16.38 18.34 -5.57
N ASP A 73 -15.91 19.36 -6.29
CA ASP A 73 -16.71 20.08 -7.30
C ASP A 73 -17.08 19.18 -8.50
N GLY A 74 -16.17 18.29 -8.91
CA GLY A 74 -16.37 17.37 -10.03
C GLY A 74 -17.33 16.22 -9.71
N ALA A 75 -17.29 15.69 -8.49
CA ALA A 75 -18.19 14.62 -8.03
C ALA A 75 -19.66 15.07 -8.04
N GLY A 76 -19.94 16.35 -7.75
CA GLY A 76 -21.29 16.93 -7.81
C GLY A 76 -21.88 17.09 -9.21
N GLY A 77 -21.11 16.85 -10.29
CA GLY A 77 -21.50 17.17 -11.65
C GLY A 77 -22.13 16.04 -12.49
N SER A 78 -22.04 14.77 -12.07
CA SER A 78 -22.33 13.65 -13.00
C SER A 78 -23.04 12.40 -12.43
N GLY A 79 -23.45 12.35 -11.16
CA GLY A 79 -24.19 11.20 -10.60
C GLY A 79 -25.31 11.69 -9.68
N GLY A 80 -26.52 11.16 -9.86
CA GLY A 80 -27.75 11.68 -9.26
C GLY A 80 -27.78 11.66 -7.73
N ASP A 81 -28.54 12.64 -7.21
CA ASP A 81 -28.95 12.82 -5.82
C ASP A 81 -29.30 11.49 -5.13
N GLY A 82 -28.38 10.97 -4.33
CA GLY A 82 -28.61 9.82 -3.44
C GLY A 82 -28.19 10.07 -1.99
N ARG A 83 -27.52 11.19 -1.69
CA ARG A 83 -27.29 11.64 -0.31
C ARG A 83 -28.37 12.67 0.03
N GLY A 84 -29.56 12.14 0.33
CA GLY A 84 -30.64 12.92 0.92
C GLY A 84 -30.17 13.52 2.23
N SER A 85 -30.18 14.85 2.29
CA SER A 85 -30.26 15.61 3.53
C SER A 85 -31.48 15.10 4.30
N SER A 86 -31.27 14.33 5.36
CA SER A 86 -32.30 13.89 6.28
C SER A 86 -32.74 15.06 7.15
N ASP A 87 -33.61 15.91 6.59
CA ASP A 87 -34.35 16.96 7.29
C ASP A 87 -35.87 16.70 7.10
N ASP A 88 -36.32 15.45 7.19
CA ASP A 88 -37.75 15.14 7.28
C ASP A 88 -38.02 14.46 8.63
N ASP A 89 -38.56 15.29 9.54
CA ASP A 89 -39.30 14.93 10.74
C ASP A 89 -40.48 14.01 10.35
N ASP A 90 -40.35 12.70 10.48
CA ASP A 90 -41.51 11.81 10.62
C ASP A 90 -41.22 10.79 11.72
N ASP A 91 -41.73 11.13 12.90
CA ASP A 91 -42.01 10.22 14.01
C ASP A 91 -42.88 9.05 13.48
N ASP A 92 -42.34 7.84 13.40
CA ASP A 92 -43.12 6.61 13.58
C ASP A 92 -42.18 5.47 13.97
N ASP A 93 -42.37 5.04 15.21
CA ASP A 93 -41.83 3.86 15.86
C ASP A 93 -42.03 2.58 15.01
N ASP A 94 -40.98 1.77 14.84
CA ASP A 94 -41.02 0.30 15.02
C ASP A 94 -39.66 -0.32 14.64
N ASP A 95 -38.96 -0.78 15.68
CA ASP A 95 -37.95 -1.84 15.77
C ASP A 95 -37.78 -2.77 14.55
N ASP A 96 -36.70 -2.62 13.78
CA ASP A 96 -36.06 -3.75 13.07
C ASP A 96 -34.55 -3.45 12.91
N ASP A 97 -33.75 -4.11 13.76
CA ASP A 97 -32.27 -4.18 13.81
C ASP A 97 -31.63 -4.80 12.53
N ASP A 98 -32.05 -4.42 11.33
CA ASP A 98 -31.50 -4.93 10.06
C ASP A 98 -30.38 -4.02 9.52
N ASP A 99 -29.42 -3.71 10.40
CA ASP A 99 -28.40 -2.67 10.24
C ASP A 99 -27.16 -3.08 9.41
N ASP A 100 -27.20 -4.14 8.57
CA ASP A 100 -25.94 -4.72 8.01
C ASP A 100 -25.96 -5.15 6.51
N ASP A 101 -27.01 -4.94 5.70
CA ASP A 101 -27.12 -5.64 4.39
C ASP A 101 -27.05 -4.80 3.10
N ASP A 102 -26.94 -3.46 3.13
CA ASP A 102 -26.75 -2.65 1.89
C ASP A 102 -25.27 -2.50 1.48
N ASP A 103 -24.48 -3.53 1.76
CA ASP A 103 -23.07 -3.69 1.35
C ASP A 103 -22.96 -4.23 -0.10
N GLY A 104 -24.00 -4.09 -0.93
CA GLY A 104 -24.33 -4.83 -2.16
C GLY A 104 -23.27 -4.95 -3.28
N GLY A 105 -22.04 -4.49 -3.07
CA GLY A 105 -20.87 -4.75 -3.92
C GLY A 105 -19.71 -5.51 -3.25
N LYS A 106 -19.64 -5.62 -1.92
CA LYS A 106 -18.47 -6.21 -1.22
C LYS A 106 -18.41 -7.74 -1.31
N ASP A 107 -19.57 -8.40 -1.39
CA ASP A 107 -19.63 -9.86 -1.53
C ASP A 107 -19.16 -10.35 -2.91
N ALA A 108 -19.22 -9.48 -3.93
CA ALA A 108 -18.72 -9.80 -5.25
C ALA A 108 -17.17 -9.76 -5.29
N PRO A 109 -16.52 -10.65 -6.06
CA PRO A 109 -15.07 -10.63 -6.21
C PRO A 109 -14.58 -9.32 -6.85
N GLN A 110 -13.47 -8.77 -6.35
CA GLN A 110 -12.80 -7.64 -7.01
C GLN A 110 -12.29 -8.12 -8.37
N VAL A 111 -12.85 -7.54 -9.44
CA VAL A 111 -12.44 -7.87 -10.79
C VAL A 111 -11.26 -6.99 -11.18
N VAL A 112 -10.15 -7.60 -11.57
CA VAL A 112 -8.95 -6.93 -12.04
C VAL A 112 -8.71 -7.26 -13.51
N PHE A 113 -8.80 -6.23 -14.34
CA PHE A 113 -8.45 -6.30 -15.76
C PHE A 113 -6.94 -6.05 -15.95
N LEU A 114 -6.25 -7.04 -16.51
CA LEU A 114 -4.83 -7.00 -16.84
C LEU A 114 -4.65 -6.51 -18.29
N ASP A 115 -4.33 -5.22 -18.45
CA ASP A 115 -4.19 -4.58 -19.76
C ASP A 115 -2.72 -4.59 -20.22
N PHE A 116 -2.35 -5.61 -20.99
CA PHE A 116 -1.01 -5.72 -21.59
C PHE A 116 -0.84 -4.92 -22.89
N ASP A 117 -1.89 -4.25 -23.34
CA ASP A 117 -1.90 -3.51 -24.62
C ASP A 117 -2.04 -1.99 -24.40
N ALA A 118 -2.06 -1.54 -23.14
CA ALA A 118 -2.19 -0.14 -22.73
C ALA A 118 -1.09 0.79 -23.26
N GLY A 119 0.16 0.29 -23.30
CA GLY A 119 1.34 1.10 -23.65
C GLY A 119 1.28 1.69 -25.06
N GLY A 120 0.59 1.04 -26.00
CA GLY A 120 0.26 1.55 -27.35
C GLY A 120 1.44 1.82 -28.30
N ALA A 121 2.63 2.14 -27.78
CA ALA A 121 3.84 2.47 -28.50
C ALA A 121 4.86 1.32 -28.38
N PRO A 122 5.48 0.88 -29.48
CA PRO A 122 6.47 -0.20 -29.46
C PRO A 122 7.83 0.26 -28.91
N THR A 123 7.91 1.46 -28.33
CA THR A 123 9.16 2.10 -27.90
C THR A 123 8.92 3.03 -26.73
N PHE A 124 9.94 3.22 -25.90
CA PHE A 124 9.93 4.19 -24.80
C PHE A 124 11.17 5.10 -24.83
N PRO A 125 11.04 6.36 -24.39
CA PRO A 125 12.18 7.23 -24.20
C PRO A 125 12.88 6.94 -22.87
N VAL A 126 14.20 6.95 -22.88
CA VAL A 126 15.02 7.10 -21.67
C VAL A 126 15.47 8.56 -21.63
N LEU A 127 15.40 9.19 -20.47
CA LEU A 127 15.72 10.60 -20.27
C LEU A 127 17.09 10.77 -19.60
N ASN A 128 17.72 11.92 -19.83
CA ASN A 128 18.80 12.43 -19.00
C ASN A 128 18.21 13.17 -17.79
N SER A 129 19.04 13.43 -16.77
CA SER A 129 18.62 14.17 -15.56
C SER A 129 18.12 15.60 -15.83
N ASP A 130 18.35 16.17 -17.02
CA ASP A 130 17.82 17.48 -17.45
C ASP A 130 16.50 17.37 -18.23
N GLY A 131 15.92 16.15 -18.33
CA GLY A 131 14.69 15.86 -19.05
C GLY A 131 14.86 15.70 -20.56
N THR A 132 16.07 15.85 -21.11
CA THR A 132 16.32 15.59 -22.54
C THR A 132 16.31 14.09 -22.82
N ILE A 133 15.94 13.69 -24.04
CA ILE A 133 15.94 12.27 -24.43
C ILE A 133 17.39 11.77 -24.55
N PHE A 134 17.75 10.81 -23.70
CA PHE A 134 18.98 10.04 -23.78
C PHE A 134 18.97 9.08 -24.98
N GLY A 135 17.86 8.35 -25.15
CA GLY A 135 17.68 7.41 -26.24
C GLY A 135 16.23 6.94 -26.34
N ILE A 136 15.88 6.32 -27.47
CA ILE A 136 14.59 5.66 -27.66
C ILE A 136 14.87 4.18 -27.83
N PHE A 137 14.23 3.36 -27.00
CA PHE A 137 14.44 1.92 -26.90
C PHE A 137 13.19 1.18 -27.33
N THR A 138 13.35 -0.06 -27.76
CA THR A 138 12.19 -0.93 -28.07
C THR A 138 11.57 -1.39 -26.77
N ASP A 139 10.25 -1.32 -26.68
CA ASP A 139 9.50 -1.81 -25.52
C ASP A 139 9.30 -3.33 -25.55
N HIS A 140 9.07 -3.92 -24.38
CA HIS A 140 8.77 -5.34 -24.26
C HIS A 140 7.36 -5.65 -24.79
N LEU A 141 7.27 -6.56 -25.75
CA LEU A 141 5.99 -7.03 -26.26
C LEU A 141 5.61 -8.36 -25.61
N TYR A 142 4.74 -8.28 -24.59
CA TYR A 142 4.27 -9.44 -23.85
C TYR A 142 3.61 -10.48 -24.77
N THR A 143 4.25 -11.63 -24.88
CA THR A 143 3.69 -12.83 -25.53
C THR A 143 2.53 -13.40 -24.70
N PRO A 144 1.59 -14.15 -25.32
CA PRO A 144 0.51 -14.78 -24.57
C PRO A 144 0.98 -15.66 -23.39
N ALA A 145 2.10 -16.37 -23.54
CA ALA A 145 2.63 -17.22 -22.47
C ALA A 145 3.16 -16.40 -21.28
N GLU A 146 3.75 -15.23 -21.53
CA GLU A 146 4.18 -14.31 -20.47
C GLU A 146 2.96 -13.71 -19.76
N ARG A 147 1.94 -13.26 -20.52
CA ARG A 147 0.68 -12.75 -19.95
C ARG A 147 0.02 -13.77 -19.03
N ASP A 148 -0.09 -15.01 -19.50
CA ASP A 148 -0.65 -16.13 -18.71
C ASP A 148 0.18 -16.42 -17.45
N THR A 149 1.51 -16.34 -17.55
CA THR A 149 2.40 -16.56 -16.40
C THR A 149 2.27 -15.44 -15.36
N ILE A 150 2.21 -14.18 -15.82
CA ILE A 150 2.02 -13.01 -14.96
C ILE A 150 0.68 -13.09 -14.25
N GLN A 151 -0.41 -13.34 -14.99
CA GLN A 151 -1.73 -13.54 -14.41
C GLN A 151 -1.72 -14.66 -13.36
N ALA A 152 -1.17 -15.83 -13.69
CA ALA A 152 -1.16 -16.97 -12.77
C ALA A 152 -0.38 -16.70 -11.47
N ARG A 153 0.67 -15.86 -11.51
CA ARG A 153 1.42 -15.48 -10.30
C ARG A 153 0.67 -14.48 -9.45
N ILE A 154 0.08 -13.46 -10.06
CA ILE A 154 -0.78 -12.51 -9.33
C ILE A 154 -1.98 -13.24 -8.73
N GLU A 155 -2.62 -14.15 -9.48
CA GLU A 155 -3.69 -15.01 -8.97
C GLU A 155 -3.24 -15.84 -7.77
N ALA A 156 -2.00 -16.33 -7.76
CA ALA A 156 -1.46 -17.09 -6.63
C ALA A 156 -1.31 -16.24 -5.37
N ASP A 157 -0.85 -15.00 -5.49
CA ASP A 157 -0.71 -14.06 -4.36
C ASP A 157 -2.07 -13.72 -3.74
N TYR A 158 -3.10 -13.61 -4.57
CA TYR A 158 -4.46 -13.24 -4.18
C TYR A 158 -5.41 -14.43 -3.96
N ALA A 159 -4.92 -15.68 -4.06
CA ALA A 159 -5.76 -16.88 -4.11
C ALA A 159 -6.66 -17.11 -2.88
N GLU A 160 -6.29 -16.55 -1.73
CA GLU A 160 -7.03 -16.68 -0.47
C GLU A 160 -8.04 -15.53 -0.23
N PHE A 161 -8.12 -14.59 -1.18
CA PHE A 161 -8.97 -13.41 -1.15
C PHE A 161 -10.02 -13.46 -2.28
N ASN A 162 -11.04 -12.62 -2.21
CA ASN A 162 -12.17 -12.59 -3.14
C ASN A 162 -11.84 -11.76 -4.40
N TYR A 163 -10.99 -12.30 -5.27
CA TYR A 163 -10.54 -11.65 -6.50
C TYR A 163 -10.81 -12.50 -7.75
N GLU A 164 -11.03 -11.81 -8.87
CA GLU A 164 -11.09 -12.41 -10.19
C GLU A 164 -10.19 -11.62 -11.14
N PHE A 165 -9.29 -12.33 -11.83
CA PHE A 165 -8.36 -11.73 -12.79
C PHE A 165 -8.77 -12.07 -14.22
N THR A 166 -8.67 -11.08 -15.10
CA THR A 166 -9.03 -11.27 -16.51
C THR A 166 -8.09 -10.48 -17.42
N GLN A 167 -7.71 -11.08 -18.55
CA GLN A 167 -7.06 -10.39 -19.68
C GLN A 167 -8.06 -9.82 -20.70
N GLN A 168 -9.35 -10.10 -20.52
CA GLN A 168 -10.41 -9.53 -21.34
C GLN A 168 -11.10 -8.42 -20.55
N GLN A 169 -11.10 -7.20 -21.11
CA GLN A 169 -11.76 -6.06 -20.50
C GLN A 169 -13.24 -6.36 -20.21
N PRO A 170 -13.70 -6.22 -18.95
CA PRO A 170 -15.11 -6.35 -18.62
C PRO A 170 -15.96 -5.31 -19.35
N THR A 171 -17.15 -5.71 -19.82
CA THR A 171 -18.08 -4.80 -20.52
C THR A 171 -19.03 -4.05 -19.59
N SER A 172 -19.04 -4.40 -18.30
CA SER A 172 -19.94 -3.87 -17.28
C SER A 172 -19.39 -4.18 -15.88
N GLY A 173 -19.90 -3.48 -14.86
CA GLY A 173 -19.41 -3.59 -13.49
C GLY A 173 -18.20 -2.71 -13.23
N ALA A 174 -17.90 -2.45 -11.96
CA ALA A 174 -16.65 -1.80 -11.55
C ALA A 174 -15.52 -2.84 -11.58
N PHE A 175 -14.36 -2.45 -12.12
CA PHE A 175 -13.17 -3.28 -12.17
C PHE A 175 -11.92 -2.42 -12.13
N THR A 176 -10.89 -2.94 -11.47
CA THR A 176 -9.57 -2.31 -11.46
C THR A 176 -8.89 -2.53 -12.80
N THR A 177 -8.20 -1.53 -13.34
CA THR A 177 -7.36 -1.71 -14.52
C THR A 177 -5.89 -1.66 -14.15
N LEU A 178 -5.18 -2.79 -14.26
CA LEU A 178 -3.74 -2.85 -14.12
C LEU A 178 -3.08 -2.86 -15.50
N ARG A 179 -2.41 -1.76 -15.84
CA ARG A 179 -1.78 -1.55 -17.15
C ARG A 179 -0.33 -2.03 -17.14
N PHE A 180 0.09 -2.76 -18.17
CA PHE A 180 1.47 -3.20 -18.32
C PHE A 180 2.16 -2.47 -19.47
N GLY A 181 3.44 -2.08 -19.26
CA GLY A 181 4.23 -1.37 -20.26
C GLY A 181 3.76 0.06 -20.52
N ASP A 182 3.14 0.70 -19.51
CA ASP A 182 2.72 2.11 -19.60
C ASP A 182 3.91 3.05 -19.38
N ASN A 183 4.81 3.10 -20.36
CA ASN A 183 6.07 3.84 -20.26
C ASN A 183 5.88 5.36 -20.28
N ASP A 184 4.69 5.84 -20.64
CA ASP A 184 4.35 7.27 -20.57
C ASP A 184 4.15 7.73 -19.11
N ALA A 185 3.95 6.80 -18.18
CA ALA A 185 3.66 7.09 -16.78
C ALA A 185 4.90 7.18 -15.87
N GLY A 186 6.05 6.61 -16.28
CA GLY A 186 7.30 6.60 -15.52
C GLY A 186 8.54 6.45 -16.41
N ASN A 187 9.29 7.55 -16.61
CA ASN A 187 10.48 7.50 -17.47
C ASN A 187 11.73 7.03 -16.72
N ILE A 188 12.50 6.13 -17.34
CA ILE A 188 13.87 5.84 -16.90
C ILE A 188 14.72 7.10 -17.08
N THR A 189 15.41 7.52 -16.03
CA THR A 189 16.32 8.67 -16.07
C THR A 189 17.76 8.26 -15.81
N VAL A 190 18.68 8.61 -16.70
CA VAL A 190 20.13 8.40 -16.55
C VAL A 190 20.79 9.68 -16.06
N PHE A 191 21.61 9.57 -15.01
CA PHE A 191 22.38 10.68 -14.47
C PHE A 191 23.79 10.72 -15.06
N PRO A 192 24.39 11.90 -15.25
CA PRO A 192 25.78 12.05 -15.72
C PRO A 192 26.82 11.32 -14.86
N THR A 193 26.50 11.04 -13.59
CA THR A 193 27.34 10.28 -12.65
C THR A 193 27.27 8.77 -12.83
N GLY A 194 26.43 8.27 -13.73
CA GLY A 194 26.18 6.85 -13.93
C GLY A 194 25.02 6.29 -13.09
N GLY A 195 24.23 7.13 -12.44
CA GLY A 195 23.01 6.71 -11.75
C GLY A 195 21.88 6.39 -12.75
N ILE A 196 20.97 5.50 -12.38
CA ILE A 196 19.66 5.33 -13.04
C ILE A 196 18.54 5.62 -12.03
N SER A 197 17.49 6.34 -12.43
CA SER A 197 16.22 6.43 -11.71
C SER A 197 15.14 5.68 -12.48
N ILE A 198 14.31 4.90 -11.78
CA ILE A 198 13.14 4.25 -12.37
C ILE A 198 11.99 4.17 -11.38
N LEU A 199 10.77 4.29 -11.89
CA LEU A 199 9.52 3.93 -11.23
C LEU A 199 8.99 2.66 -11.88
N PHE A 200 8.86 1.57 -11.12
CA PHE A 200 8.39 0.30 -11.68
C PHE A 200 6.87 0.22 -11.76
N GLY A 201 6.16 0.88 -10.85
CA GLY A 201 4.71 0.84 -10.86
C GLY A 201 4.14 2.04 -10.14
N ARG A 202 2.83 2.20 -10.26
CA ARG A 202 2.08 3.21 -9.53
C ARG A 202 0.62 2.85 -9.51
N ALA A 203 0.01 2.89 -8.34
CA ALA A 203 -1.44 2.92 -8.17
C ALA A 203 -1.96 4.35 -8.31
N ASP A 204 -3.16 4.51 -8.86
CA ASP A 204 -3.80 5.82 -9.00
C ASP A 204 -4.18 6.40 -7.62
N ASN A 205 -4.43 5.54 -6.62
CA ASN A 205 -4.76 5.89 -5.23
C ASN A 205 -4.36 4.79 -4.23
N ILE A 206 -4.21 5.16 -2.95
CA ILE A 206 -4.34 4.24 -1.81
C ILE A 206 -5.82 4.22 -1.42
N ASP A 207 -6.54 3.17 -1.78
CA ASP A 207 -7.97 3.05 -1.50
C ASP A 207 -8.20 2.08 -0.34
N PHE A 208 -8.16 2.61 0.88
CA PHE A 208 -8.35 1.79 2.06
C PHE A 208 -9.75 1.18 2.08
N ARG A 209 -9.78 -0.16 2.22
CA ARG A 209 -10.98 -1.00 2.09
C ARG A 209 -11.54 -1.14 0.67
N ASN A 210 -10.80 -0.70 -0.36
CA ASN A 210 -11.16 -0.89 -1.77
C ASN A 210 -12.58 -0.42 -2.08
N GLN A 211 -12.90 0.80 -1.66
CA GLN A 211 -14.21 1.39 -1.88
C GLN A 211 -14.42 1.80 -3.34
N ASN A 212 -13.35 2.21 -4.01
CA ASN A 212 -13.29 2.49 -5.42
C ASN A 212 -12.72 1.29 -6.21
N ARG A 213 -13.61 0.33 -6.43
CA ARG A 213 -13.34 -0.89 -7.22
C ARG A 213 -13.02 -0.63 -8.70
N ALA A 214 -13.05 0.61 -9.16
CA ALA A 214 -12.74 1.03 -10.52
C ALA A 214 -11.37 1.72 -10.66
N ASP A 215 -10.56 1.73 -9.59
CA ASP A 215 -9.25 2.35 -9.60
C ASP A 215 -8.26 1.68 -10.57
N GLY A 216 -7.24 2.44 -10.96
CA GLY A 216 -6.22 2.00 -11.90
C GLY A 216 -4.85 1.88 -11.24
N ALA A 217 -3.99 1.12 -11.91
CA ALA A 217 -2.57 1.08 -11.65
C ALA A 217 -1.80 0.86 -12.95
N PHE A 218 -0.49 1.05 -12.91
CA PHE A 218 0.40 0.51 -13.94
C PHE A 218 1.58 -0.24 -13.33
N ALA A 219 2.09 -1.21 -14.06
CA ALA A 219 3.33 -1.93 -13.81
C ALA A 219 4.20 -1.90 -15.06
N ASP A 220 5.47 -1.58 -14.87
CA ASP A 220 6.50 -1.45 -15.90
C ASP A 220 7.71 -2.31 -15.55
N ALA A 221 8.33 -2.85 -16.59
CA ALA A 221 9.54 -3.65 -16.54
C ALA A 221 10.54 -3.25 -17.66
N SER A 222 10.35 -2.07 -18.27
CA SER A 222 11.13 -1.51 -19.36
C SER A 222 12.63 -1.39 -19.05
N LEU A 223 13.02 -1.34 -17.77
CA LEU A 223 14.42 -1.37 -17.34
C LEU A 223 15.18 -2.53 -17.97
N TRP A 224 14.61 -3.72 -17.98
CA TRP A 224 15.32 -4.92 -18.40
C TRP A 224 15.63 -4.89 -19.90
N GLU A 225 14.68 -4.36 -20.69
CA GLU A 225 14.88 -4.09 -22.12
C GLU A 225 15.94 -3.02 -22.35
N PHE A 226 15.90 -1.92 -21.58
CA PHE A 226 16.91 -0.87 -21.65
C PHE A 226 18.32 -1.42 -21.41
N LEU A 227 18.52 -2.18 -20.32
CA LEU A 227 19.83 -2.73 -19.97
C LEU A 227 20.35 -3.72 -21.03
N ALA A 228 19.47 -4.55 -21.60
CA ALA A 228 19.84 -5.51 -22.64
C ALA A 228 20.19 -4.85 -23.98
N GLN A 229 19.47 -3.78 -24.34
CA GLN A 229 19.74 -3.01 -25.56
C GLN A 229 21.00 -2.13 -25.41
N LEU A 230 21.26 -1.62 -24.20
CA LEU A 230 22.46 -0.84 -23.88
C LEU A 230 23.74 -1.71 -23.85
N ASP A 231 23.65 -2.93 -23.31
CA ASP A 231 24.75 -3.90 -23.29
C ASP A 231 24.30 -5.28 -23.83
N PRO A 232 24.35 -5.48 -25.16
CA PRO A 232 23.97 -6.74 -25.79
C PRO A 232 24.87 -7.94 -25.42
N SER A 233 25.96 -7.74 -24.68
CA SER A 233 26.74 -8.84 -24.14
C SER A 233 26.04 -9.56 -22.98
N GLY A 234 25.05 -8.90 -22.35
CA GLY A 234 24.31 -9.36 -21.19
C GLY A 234 25.01 -9.11 -19.85
N GLY A 235 26.20 -8.49 -19.84
CA GLY A 235 26.97 -8.23 -18.62
C GLY A 235 26.25 -7.29 -17.66
N LEU A 236 25.79 -6.14 -18.15
CA LEU A 236 25.03 -5.17 -17.36
C LEU A 236 23.72 -5.75 -16.82
N PHE A 237 22.95 -6.40 -17.69
CA PHE A 237 21.72 -7.10 -17.30
C PHE A 237 21.99 -8.10 -16.19
N SER A 238 22.99 -8.97 -16.35
CA SER A 238 23.33 -10.01 -15.35
C SER A 238 23.74 -9.41 -14.01
N ASN A 239 24.50 -8.31 -14.04
CA ASN A 239 24.99 -7.67 -12.82
C ASN A 239 23.88 -7.01 -11.99
N LEU A 240 22.85 -6.45 -12.64
CA LEU A 240 21.77 -5.74 -11.96
C LEU A 240 20.60 -6.67 -11.60
N SER A 241 20.20 -7.56 -12.51
CA SER A 241 19.13 -8.53 -12.26
C SER A 241 19.57 -9.71 -11.40
N GLY A 242 20.88 -10.02 -11.38
CA GLY A 242 21.38 -11.26 -10.81
C GLY A 242 21.04 -12.52 -11.62
N ILE A 243 20.38 -12.39 -12.78
CA ILE A 243 20.07 -13.49 -13.69
C ILE A 243 21.23 -13.65 -14.69
N PRO A 244 21.97 -14.78 -14.68
CA PRO A 244 23.08 -14.97 -15.60
C PRO A 244 22.61 -15.01 -17.06
N ALA A 245 23.10 -14.08 -17.86
CA ALA A 245 22.83 -13.95 -19.28
C ALA A 245 24.12 -13.72 -20.08
N ASP A 246 24.10 -14.15 -21.34
CA ASP A 246 25.11 -13.85 -22.34
C ASP A 246 24.44 -13.49 -23.67
N ALA A 247 25.22 -13.09 -24.66
CA ALA A 247 24.71 -12.69 -25.97
C ALA A 247 23.86 -13.75 -26.70
N THR A 248 23.92 -15.02 -26.30
CA THR A 248 23.16 -16.11 -26.94
C THR A 248 21.80 -16.38 -26.31
N ASN A 249 21.58 -15.95 -25.07
CA ASN A 249 20.32 -16.18 -24.33
C ASN A 249 19.74 -14.90 -23.69
N LEU A 250 20.35 -13.73 -23.94
CA LEU A 250 19.98 -12.47 -23.29
C LEU A 250 18.48 -12.21 -23.32
N PHE A 251 17.83 -12.26 -24.47
CA PHE A 251 16.40 -11.95 -24.58
C PHE A 251 15.49 -12.98 -23.92
N ASP A 252 15.90 -14.26 -23.86
CA ASP A 252 15.17 -15.26 -23.07
C ASP A 252 15.26 -14.93 -21.56
N LYS A 253 16.39 -14.38 -21.11
CA LYS A 253 16.60 -13.96 -19.72
C LYS A 253 15.94 -12.62 -19.39
N VAL A 254 15.85 -11.70 -20.36
CA VAL A 254 15.07 -10.48 -20.23
C VAL A 254 13.59 -10.82 -20.06
N SER A 255 13.05 -11.73 -20.88
CA SER A 255 11.69 -12.26 -20.73
C SER A 255 11.43 -12.81 -19.32
N GLU A 256 12.37 -13.60 -18.77
CA GLU A 256 12.29 -14.09 -17.39
C GLU A 256 12.25 -12.94 -16.35
N ALA A 257 13.12 -11.94 -16.47
CA ALA A 257 13.15 -10.78 -15.58
C ALA A 257 11.87 -9.93 -15.68
N VAL A 258 11.37 -9.72 -16.90
CA VAL A 258 10.15 -8.96 -17.16
C VAL A 258 8.95 -9.64 -16.54
N VAL A 259 8.76 -10.94 -16.76
CA VAL A 259 7.67 -11.71 -16.13
C VAL A 259 7.74 -11.60 -14.61
N ASN A 260 8.92 -11.80 -14.02
CA ASN A 260 9.09 -11.76 -12.57
C ASN A 260 8.80 -10.34 -12.01
N GLN A 261 9.36 -9.29 -12.61
CA GLN A 261 9.15 -7.91 -12.19
C GLN A 261 7.69 -7.48 -12.37
N SER A 262 7.09 -7.73 -13.53
CA SER A 262 5.72 -7.34 -13.83
C SER A 262 4.71 -8.04 -12.92
N SER A 263 4.96 -9.31 -12.57
CA SER A 263 4.10 -10.03 -11.60
C SER A 263 4.21 -9.40 -10.20
N ASN A 264 5.42 -9.20 -9.71
CA ASN A 264 5.67 -8.64 -8.38
C ASN A 264 5.14 -7.21 -8.25
N THR A 265 5.45 -6.34 -9.21
CA THR A 265 4.95 -4.96 -9.24
C THR A 265 3.45 -4.92 -9.46
N GLY A 266 2.91 -5.72 -10.39
CA GLY A 266 1.46 -5.77 -10.61
C GLY A 266 0.69 -6.12 -9.34
N ALA A 267 1.12 -7.15 -8.62
CA ALA A 267 0.53 -7.53 -7.33
C ALA A 267 0.71 -6.43 -6.26
N HIS A 268 1.86 -5.75 -6.23
CA HIS A 268 2.16 -4.62 -5.35
C HIS A 268 1.20 -3.44 -5.56
N GLU A 269 1.01 -3.02 -6.82
CA GLU A 269 0.14 -1.88 -7.12
C GLU A 269 -1.33 -2.19 -6.86
N ILE A 270 -1.78 -3.43 -7.11
CA ILE A 270 -3.12 -3.84 -6.68
C ILE A 270 -3.22 -3.75 -5.15
N GLY A 271 -2.14 -4.08 -4.43
CA GLY A 271 -2.08 -3.93 -2.98
C GLY A 271 -2.32 -2.49 -2.52
N HIS A 272 -1.72 -1.50 -3.19
CA HIS A 272 -2.01 -0.09 -2.94
C HIS A 272 -3.48 0.26 -3.17
N ILE A 273 -4.12 -0.26 -4.22
CA ILE A 273 -5.57 -0.10 -4.47
C ILE A 273 -6.42 -0.73 -3.34
N GLN A 274 -5.86 -1.63 -2.52
CA GLN A 274 -6.55 -2.17 -1.34
C GLN A 274 -6.25 -1.39 -0.05
N GLY A 275 -5.51 -0.30 -0.17
CA GLY A 275 -5.05 0.51 0.93
C GLY A 275 -3.75 0.02 1.56
N LEU A 276 -3.09 -1.00 1.01
CA LEU A 276 -1.80 -1.43 1.55
C LEU A 276 -0.74 -0.35 1.33
N ARG A 277 0.18 -0.24 2.28
CA ARG A 277 1.33 0.67 2.24
C ARG A 277 2.61 -0.13 2.36
N HIS A 278 3.77 0.47 2.12
CA HIS A 278 5.00 -0.32 2.12
C HIS A 278 5.34 -0.89 3.50
N HIS A 279 4.95 -0.21 4.58
CA HIS A 279 5.11 -0.75 5.93
C HIS A 279 4.25 -1.99 6.20
N ASP A 280 3.21 -2.24 5.41
CA ASP A 280 2.47 -3.49 5.46
C ASP A 280 3.31 -4.68 4.96
N SER A 281 4.50 -4.45 4.38
CA SER A 281 5.48 -5.51 4.11
C SER A 281 6.24 -5.95 5.36
N PHE A 282 6.23 -5.17 6.45
CA PHE A 282 6.94 -5.54 7.66
C PHE A 282 6.39 -6.87 8.16
N GLY A 283 7.29 -7.81 8.45
CA GLY A 283 6.91 -9.16 8.86
C GLY A 283 6.02 -9.21 10.11
N ALA A 284 5.82 -10.42 10.62
CA ALA A 284 4.87 -10.69 11.70
C ALA A 284 4.76 -9.61 12.80
N PRO A 285 3.53 -9.28 13.24
CA PRO A 285 3.31 -8.45 14.42
C PRO A 285 4.19 -8.86 15.61
N GLY A 286 4.95 -7.91 16.13
CA GLY A 286 5.94 -8.05 17.18
C GLY A 286 7.40 -8.16 16.70
N ALA A 287 7.64 -8.28 15.39
CA ALA A 287 8.99 -8.34 14.82
C ALA A 287 9.61 -6.95 14.57
N GLY A 288 8.79 -5.89 14.56
CA GLY A 288 9.18 -4.52 14.35
C GLY A 288 9.66 -4.23 12.93
N LEU A 289 10.73 -3.44 12.81
CA LEU A 289 11.27 -3.02 11.52
C LEU A 289 12.05 -4.13 10.79
N PRO A 290 12.28 -3.98 9.48
CA PRO A 290 13.11 -4.90 8.72
C PRO A 290 14.55 -4.97 9.25
N SER A 291 15.11 -6.19 9.28
CA SER A 291 16.50 -6.41 9.71
C SER A 291 17.54 -5.88 8.73
N THR A 292 17.10 -5.36 7.58
CA THR A 292 17.96 -4.70 6.59
C THR A 292 18.40 -3.31 7.05
N GLY A 293 17.75 -2.76 8.08
CA GLY A 293 18.01 -1.42 8.61
C GLY A 293 17.36 -0.30 7.77
N VAL A 294 16.42 -0.66 6.91
CA VAL A 294 15.63 0.25 6.06
C VAL A 294 14.15 -0.08 6.26
N PRO A 295 13.28 0.89 6.59
CA PRO A 295 13.65 2.25 7.02
C PRO A 295 14.49 2.22 8.31
N ALA A 296 15.21 3.31 8.57
CA ALA A 296 15.90 3.47 9.83
C ALA A 296 14.87 3.80 10.93
N PRO A 297 15.11 3.42 12.20
CA PRO A 297 14.21 3.80 13.28
C PRO A 297 13.97 5.30 13.44
N GLY A 298 14.93 6.13 13.00
CA GLY A 298 14.84 7.58 13.00
C GLY A 298 13.93 8.18 11.94
N ASP A 299 13.44 7.37 10.99
CA ASP A 299 12.48 7.79 9.97
C ASP A 299 11.04 7.82 10.52
N PHE A 300 10.86 7.48 11.81
CA PHE A 300 9.61 7.56 12.56
C PHE A 300 9.70 8.63 13.63
N ILE A 301 8.55 9.23 13.96
CA ILE A 301 8.47 10.28 14.96
C ILE A 301 7.38 9.97 15.98
N PRO A 302 7.73 9.83 17.27
CA PRO A 302 9.08 9.74 17.80
C PRO A 302 9.88 8.55 17.22
N VAL A 303 11.20 8.57 17.44
CA VAL A 303 12.12 7.51 16.99
C VAL A 303 11.59 6.15 17.46
N PHE A 304 11.49 5.20 16.55
CA PHE A 304 11.01 3.87 16.87
C PHE A 304 12.03 3.12 17.76
N GLU A 305 11.62 2.71 18.96
CA GLU A 305 12.49 2.01 19.93
C GLU A 305 12.31 0.48 19.93
N GLY A 306 11.42 -0.04 19.07
CA GLY A 306 11.09 -1.46 19.00
C GLY A 306 12.14 -2.33 18.28
N PRO A 307 11.84 -3.63 18.10
CA PRO A 307 12.76 -4.58 17.46
C PRO A 307 12.97 -4.30 15.96
N GLN A 308 14.04 -4.85 15.39
CA GLN A 308 14.31 -4.82 13.95
C GLN A 308 14.54 -6.25 13.42
N ASP A 309 13.62 -7.15 13.75
CA ASP A 309 13.76 -8.60 13.56
C ASP A 309 12.89 -9.13 12.41
N ALA A 310 12.24 -8.24 11.64
CA ALA A 310 11.36 -8.61 10.53
C ALA A 310 12.16 -9.05 9.28
N THR A 311 12.82 -10.20 9.39
CA THR A 311 13.78 -10.73 8.39
C THR A 311 13.15 -11.22 7.08
N GLU A 312 11.88 -11.62 7.09
CA GLU A 312 11.16 -12.16 5.91
C GLU A 312 10.60 -11.06 5.00
N THR A 313 10.61 -9.82 5.48
CA THR A 313 10.03 -8.65 4.83
C THR A 313 10.46 -8.45 3.38
N VAL A 314 11.67 -8.85 3.00
CA VAL A 314 12.17 -8.75 1.60
C VAL A 314 11.47 -9.68 0.61
N LEU A 315 10.74 -10.68 1.11
CA LEU A 315 9.97 -11.65 0.33
C LEU A 315 8.51 -11.20 0.15
N HIS A 316 8.10 -10.10 0.79
CA HIS A 316 6.70 -9.71 0.83
C HIS A 316 6.30 -8.84 -0.36
N THR A 317 5.06 -8.98 -0.85
CA THR A 317 4.56 -8.26 -2.03
C THR A 317 4.72 -6.74 -1.91
N MET A 318 4.40 -6.16 -0.74
CA MET A 318 4.55 -4.73 -0.48
C MET A 318 6.00 -4.26 -0.24
N ALA A 319 6.99 -5.15 -0.35
CA ALA A 319 8.39 -4.81 -0.17
C ALA A 319 8.90 -3.93 -1.32
N SER A 320 9.46 -2.77 -0.95
CA SER A 320 10.06 -1.82 -1.88
C SER A 320 11.50 -1.50 -1.48
N GLY A 321 12.26 -0.87 -2.38
CA GLY A 321 13.62 -0.41 -2.06
C GLY A 321 13.63 0.56 -0.89
N ALA A 322 12.62 1.43 -0.81
CA ALA A 322 12.47 2.45 0.22
C ALA A 322 12.04 1.88 1.58
N SER A 323 11.23 0.82 1.59
CA SER A 323 10.68 0.24 2.83
C SER A 323 11.51 -0.89 3.42
N VAL A 324 12.29 -1.61 2.63
CA VAL A 324 13.00 -2.80 3.13
C VAL A 324 14.43 -2.91 2.62
N GLY A 325 14.91 -1.95 1.85
CA GLY A 325 16.24 -2.03 1.23
C GLY A 325 16.33 -3.09 0.12
N LEU A 326 15.20 -3.40 -0.50
CA LEU A 326 15.11 -4.35 -1.59
C LEU A 326 15.97 -3.91 -2.78
N THR A 327 16.80 -4.82 -3.29
CA THR A 327 17.65 -4.58 -4.46
C THR A 327 16.94 -4.93 -5.76
N LEU A 328 17.42 -4.39 -6.89
CA LEU A 328 16.99 -4.80 -8.24
C LEU A 328 17.13 -6.30 -8.51
N THR A 329 18.12 -6.94 -7.89
CA THR A 329 18.27 -8.40 -7.97
C THR A 329 17.10 -9.09 -7.25
N GLY A 330 16.74 -8.63 -6.05
CA GLY A 330 15.62 -9.18 -5.29
C GLY A 330 14.24 -8.96 -5.93
N SER A 331 14.10 -8.06 -6.91
CA SER A 331 12.84 -7.87 -7.63
C SER A 331 12.65 -8.81 -8.82
N THR A 332 13.71 -9.48 -9.27
CA THR A 332 13.69 -10.30 -10.50
C THR A 332 13.90 -11.78 -10.29
N ILE A 333 14.24 -12.26 -9.09
CA ILE A 333 14.61 -13.68 -8.91
C ILE A 333 13.72 -14.47 -7.94
N THR A 334 12.81 -13.79 -7.24
CA THR A 334 11.92 -14.40 -6.25
C THR A 334 10.48 -13.98 -6.51
N ASP A 335 9.58 -14.96 -6.50
CA ASP A 335 8.16 -14.71 -6.29
C ASP A 335 7.97 -14.18 -4.87
N ARG A 336 6.93 -13.38 -4.69
CA ARG A 336 6.59 -12.77 -3.41
C ARG A 336 5.26 -13.30 -2.92
N PHE A 337 4.91 -12.91 -1.71
CA PHE A 337 3.64 -13.23 -1.11
C PHE A 337 3.26 -12.14 -0.11
N PHE A 338 1.99 -12.07 0.27
CA PHE A 338 1.59 -11.10 1.31
C PHE A 338 2.23 -11.43 2.66
N SER A 339 2.68 -10.39 3.35
CA SER A 339 3.07 -10.49 4.76
C SER A 339 1.84 -10.80 5.63
N GLU A 340 2.07 -11.09 6.91
CA GLU A 340 0.99 -11.16 7.89
C GLU A 340 0.18 -9.87 7.97
N ARG A 341 0.81 -8.70 7.91
CA ARG A 341 0.13 -7.38 8.03
C ARG A 341 -0.68 -7.06 6.79
N SER A 342 -0.09 -7.30 5.62
CA SER A 342 -0.79 -7.15 4.35
C SER A 342 -2.04 -8.04 4.31
N ALA A 343 -1.89 -9.32 4.70
CA ALA A 343 -3.02 -10.25 4.74
C ALA A 343 -4.11 -9.82 5.75
N ILE A 344 -3.73 -9.28 6.91
CA ILE A 344 -4.67 -8.70 7.88
C ILE A 344 -5.46 -7.58 7.21
N LYS A 345 -4.79 -6.61 6.59
CA LYS A 345 -5.42 -5.40 6.06
C LYS A 345 -6.31 -5.69 4.85
N VAL A 346 -5.90 -6.59 3.94
CA VAL A 346 -6.80 -7.10 2.87
C VAL A 346 -8.00 -7.84 3.47
N SER A 347 -7.81 -8.64 4.52
CA SER A 347 -8.94 -9.32 5.19
C SER A 347 -9.90 -8.33 5.87
N VAL A 348 -9.38 -7.21 6.40
CA VAL A 348 -10.19 -6.11 6.94
C VAL A 348 -10.95 -5.39 5.81
N ALA A 349 -10.33 -5.19 4.66
CA ALA A 349 -11.01 -4.62 3.50
C ALA A 349 -12.23 -5.45 3.09
N GLU A 350 -12.11 -6.78 3.09
CA GLU A 350 -13.21 -7.67 2.72
C GLU A 350 -14.29 -7.85 3.80
N ARG A 351 -13.90 -7.95 5.07
CA ARG A 351 -14.75 -8.47 6.17
C ARG A 351 -14.68 -7.66 7.45
N GLY A 352 -13.96 -6.55 7.43
CA GLY A 352 -13.81 -5.66 8.57
C GLY A 352 -15.14 -5.00 8.90
N ARG A 353 -15.41 -4.86 10.20
CA ARG A 353 -16.53 -4.04 10.64
C ARG A 353 -16.10 -2.59 10.69
N LEU A 354 -16.89 -1.74 10.04
CA LEU A 354 -16.81 -0.30 10.18
C LEU A 354 -17.72 0.13 11.34
N PHE A 355 -17.18 0.97 12.20
CA PHE A 355 -17.95 1.73 13.17
C PHE A 355 -17.84 3.20 12.83
N ARG A 356 -18.88 3.95 13.14
CA ARG A 356 -18.81 5.41 13.22
C ARG A 356 -18.33 5.81 14.61
N GLU A 357 -17.68 6.94 14.70
CA GLU A 357 -17.12 7.44 15.95
C GLU A 357 -18.15 7.50 17.08
N ASP A 358 -19.35 8.03 16.83
CA ASP A 358 -20.46 8.12 17.78
C ASP A 358 -20.98 6.79 18.33
N GLN A 359 -20.67 5.67 17.65
CA GLN A 359 -21.00 4.32 18.12
C GLN A 359 -19.97 3.77 19.12
N VAL A 360 -18.79 4.39 19.20
CA VAL A 360 -17.65 3.91 20.00
C VAL A 360 -17.11 4.99 20.95
N THR A 361 -17.50 6.25 20.75
CA THR A 361 -17.29 7.39 21.62
C THR A 361 -18.66 7.97 21.98
N GLY A 362 -18.83 8.50 23.19
CA GLY A 362 -20.07 9.17 23.57
C GLY A 362 -20.77 8.56 24.76
N GLY A 363 -21.12 9.43 25.71
CA GLY A 363 -21.87 9.10 26.90
C GLY A 363 -23.35 9.01 26.61
N GLY A 364 -23.77 8.12 25.69
CA GLY A 364 -25.19 7.82 25.48
C GLY A 364 -25.85 7.71 26.85
N GLU A 365 -26.82 8.60 27.10
CA GLU A 365 -27.72 8.51 28.23
C GLU A 365 -28.35 7.14 28.06
N GLY A 366 -27.88 6.16 28.84
CA GLY A 366 -28.42 4.82 28.78
C GLY A 366 -29.91 4.94 28.95
N ASP A 367 -30.67 4.31 28.05
CA ASP A 367 -31.97 3.82 28.47
C ASP A 367 -31.68 2.89 29.65
N ASP A 368 -31.89 3.44 30.86
CA ASP A 368 -31.62 2.83 32.18
C ASP A 368 -32.46 1.55 32.43
N ASP A 369 -33.08 0.99 31.39
CA ASP A 369 -34.02 -0.12 31.49
C ASP A 369 -33.28 -1.46 31.34
N ASP A 370 -32.76 -1.89 32.49
CA ASP A 370 -32.59 -3.27 32.92
C ASP A 370 -31.38 -4.10 32.40
N ASP A 371 -30.30 -4.10 33.20
CA ASP A 371 -29.49 -5.25 33.68
C ASP A 371 -27.94 -5.08 33.58
N ASP A 372 -27.36 -4.37 34.57
CA ASP A 372 -26.05 -4.56 35.25
C ASP A 372 -24.71 -4.87 34.49
N ASP A 373 -24.64 -4.99 33.16
CA ASP A 373 -23.38 -5.29 32.42
C ASP A 373 -22.95 -4.22 31.37
N ASP A 374 -23.62 -3.05 31.33
CA ASP A 374 -23.51 -2.07 30.22
C ASP A 374 -22.33 -1.09 30.21
N ASP A 375 -21.31 -1.25 31.07
CA ASP A 375 -20.07 -0.45 31.00
C ASP A 375 -19.21 -0.77 29.74
N ASP A 376 -19.58 -1.80 28.99
CA ASP A 376 -18.93 -2.20 27.73
C ASP A 376 -19.47 -1.49 26.48
N SER A 377 -20.55 -0.71 26.58
CA SER A 377 -21.14 0.04 25.46
C SER A 377 -20.19 1.11 24.88
N ARG A 378 -19.23 1.61 25.66
CA ARG A 378 -18.32 2.72 25.30
C ARG A 378 -16.89 2.29 25.00
N ARG A 379 -16.72 1.07 24.50
CA ARG A 379 -15.41 0.48 24.18
C ARG A 379 -15.38 0.05 22.73
N VAL A 380 -14.22 0.26 22.09
CA VAL A 380 -13.99 -0.27 20.75
C VAL A 380 -13.98 -1.80 20.82
N LYS A 381 -14.99 -2.42 20.20
CA LYS A 381 -15.13 -3.88 20.15
C LYS A 381 -14.37 -4.42 18.95
N LEU A 382 -13.25 -5.09 19.19
CA LEU A 382 -12.52 -5.79 18.13
C LEU A 382 -13.18 -7.12 17.78
N LYS A 383 -13.55 -7.32 16.51
CA LYS A 383 -14.09 -8.60 16.04
C LYS A 383 -12.96 -9.54 15.65
N ARG A 384 -13.09 -10.83 15.98
CA ARG A 384 -12.15 -11.87 15.51
C ARG A 384 -12.17 -11.88 13.98
N LEU A 385 -11.00 -11.75 13.37
CA LEU A 385 -10.81 -11.70 11.94
C LEU A 385 -10.14 -12.99 11.46
N ARG A 386 -10.74 -13.64 10.46
CA ARG A 386 -10.13 -14.79 9.79
C ARG A 386 -9.15 -14.29 8.73
N VAL A 387 -7.86 -14.36 9.05
CA VAL A 387 -6.78 -13.97 8.15
C VAL A 387 -6.14 -15.22 7.54
N PRO A 388 -6.05 -15.32 6.19
CA PRO A 388 -5.35 -16.42 5.56
C PRO A 388 -3.83 -16.33 5.80
N ASN A 389 -3.15 -17.48 5.77
CA ASN A 389 -1.69 -17.49 5.76
C ASN A 389 -1.20 -17.61 4.32
N THR A 390 -0.71 -16.51 3.78
CA THR A 390 -0.16 -16.37 2.43
C THR A 390 1.33 -16.73 2.35
N ILE A 391 1.98 -17.00 3.48
CA ILE A 391 3.43 -17.18 3.57
C ILE A 391 3.84 -18.53 2.99
N ILE A 392 4.63 -18.47 1.91
CA ILE A 392 5.09 -19.64 1.18
C ILE A 392 6.34 -20.25 1.82
N GLU A 393 7.24 -19.40 2.32
CA GLU A 393 8.49 -19.82 2.95
C GLU A 393 8.85 -18.95 4.15
N GLY A 394 9.72 -19.47 5.03
CA GLY A 394 10.14 -18.79 6.24
C GLY A 394 9.74 -19.50 7.54
N VAL A 395 10.07 -18.89 8.67
CA VAL A 395 9.71 -19.34 10.00
C VAL A 395 8.21 -19.30 10.24
N ASN A 396 7.46 -18.48 9.48
CA ASN A 396 6.01 -18.30 9.65
C ASN A 396 5.13 -19.02 8.62
N ALA A 397 5.75 -19.72 7.66
CA ALA A 397 5.05 -20.65 6.79
C ALA A 397 4.24 -21.68 7.60
N ASP A 398 3.05 -22.05 7.12
CA ASP A 398 2.10 -22.99 7.74
C ASP A 398 1.55 -22.62 9.13
N LYS A 399 1.80 -21.40 9.63
CA LYS A 399 1.23 -20.92 10.89
C LYS A 399 -0.13 -20.26 10.70
N ARG A 400 -0.78 -19.91 11.82
CA ARG A 400 -2.02 -19.13 11.82
C ARG A 400 -1.87 -17.88 12.67
N LEU A 401 -2.45 -16.79 12.18
CA LEU A 401 -2.63 -15.55 12.92
C LEU A 401 -3.98 -15.61 13.66
N LYS A 402 -3.95 -15.26 14.95
CA LYS A 402 -5.17 -14.91 15.69
C LYS A 402 -5.22 -13.40 15.74
N VAL A 403 -6.18 -12.83 15.04
CA VAL A 403 -6.32 -11.38 14.86
C VAL A 403 -7.71 -10.99 15.29
N SER A 404 -7.80 -9.89 16.02
CA SER A 404 -9.05 -9.16 16.19
C SER A 404 -8.86 -7.75 15.65
N ALA A 405 -9.81 -7.25 14.90
CA ALA A 405 -9.70 -5.96 14.24
C ALA A 405 -11.00 -5.15 14.31
N SER A 406 -10.88 -3.86 14.09
CA SER A 406 -11.98 -2.89 13.98
C SER A 406 -11.56 -1.76 13.08
N VAL A 407 -12.50 -1.17 12.34
CA VAL A 407 -12.30 0.07 11.60
C VAL A 407 -13.23 1.13 12.17
N ILE A 408 -12.73 2.34 12.41
CA ILE A 408 -13.54 3.46 12.87
C ILE A 408 -13.44 4.59 11.85
N LEU A 409 -14.57 5.12 11.41
CA LEU A 409 -14.67 6.36 10.63
C LEU A 409 -15.02 7.49 11.59
N ALA A 410 -14.20 8.55 11.57
CA ALA A 410 -14.24 9.65 12.52
C ALA A 410 -13.82 10.96 11.86
N ASP A 411 -13.98 12.07 12.59
CA ASP A 411 -13.49 13.38 12.16
C ASP A 411 -12.99 14.21 13.34
N ILE A 412 -11.88 14.92 13.12
CA ILE A 412 -11.47 16.00 14.02
C ILE A 412 -12.24 17.24 13.56
N ALA A 413 -13.25 17.67 14.30
CA ALA A 413 -14.12 18.78 13.93
C ALA A 413 -13.46 20.15 14.11
N GLN A 414 -12.47 20.27 15.00
CA GLN A 414 -11.75 21.53 15.23
C GLN A 414 -10.32 21.37 15.74
N THR A 415 -9.50 22.40 15.52
CA THR A 415 -8.13 22.43 16.05
C THR A 415 -8.10 22.31 17.59
N GLY A 416 -7.30 21.36 18.08
CA GLY A 416 -7.11 21.11 19.52
C GLY A 416 -8.14 20.16 20.14
N GLU A 417 -9.04 19.61 19.33
CA GLU A 417 -9.81 18.42 19.66
C GLU A 417 -8.91 17.19 19.78
N VAL A 418 -9.33 16.27 20.66
CA VAL A 418 -8.64 15.01 20.93
C VAL A 418 -9.69 13.93 21.06
N ASP A 419 -9.72 13.01 20.10
CA ASP A 419 -10.65 11.89 20.11
C ASP A 419 -10.04 10.78 20.95
N SER A 420 -10.86 10.12 21.78
CA SER A 420 -10.38 9.15 22.77
C SER A 420 -11.14 7.84 22.67
N TYR A 421 -10.40 6.77 22.35
CA TYR A 421 -10.94 5.44 22.12
C TYR A 421 -10.45 4.46 23.18
N ARG A 422 -11.38 3.84 23.92
CA ARG A 422 -11.06 2.86 24.97
C ARG A 422 -11.11 1.43 24.43
N ILE A 423 -10.04 0.66 24.63
CA ILE A 423 -9.89 -0.72 24.13
C ILE A 423 -9.36 -1.61 25.26
N LYS A 424 -9.87 -2.84 25.37
CA LYS A 424 -9.30 -3.85 26.29
C LYS A 424 -8.09 -4.53 25.68
N GLY A 425 -7.03 -4.69 26.49
CA GLY A 425 -5.82 -5.41 26.10
C GLY A 425 -5.32 -6.36 27.18
N LYS A 426 -4.48 -7.33 26.78
CA LYS A 426 -3.87 -8.32 27.68
C LYS A 426 -2.34 -8.36 27.53
N PRO A 427 -1.61 -8.79 28.59
CA PRO A 427 -0.16 -8.88 28.54
C PRO A 427 0.34 -9.78 27.40
N GLY A 428 1.29 -9.27 26.61
CA GLY A 428 1.94 -10.00 25.54
C GLY A 428 1.19 -9.99 24.20
N GLU A 429 0.04 -9.32 24.11
CA GLU A 429 -0.56 -8.94 22.84
C GLU A 429 0.26 -7.79 22.21
N PHE A 430 0.22 -7.72 20.89
CA PHE A 430 0.73 -6.60 20.11
C PHE A 430 -0.43 -5.87 19.47
N MET A 431 -0.56 -4.58 19.78
CA MET A 431 -1.54 -3.70 19.18
C MET A 431 -0.89 -2.93 18.03
N ASN A 432 -1.63 -2.83 16.93
CA ASN A 432 -1.27 -2.04 15.76
C ASN A 432 -2.44 -1.14 15.42
N ILE A 433 -2.13 0.13 15.15
CA ILE A 433 -3.08 1.19 14.90
C ILE A 433 -2.54 2.01 13.74
N GLU A 434 -3.33 2.16 12.69
CA GLU A 434 -3.02 3.02 11.56
C GLU A 434 -4.15 4.02 11.38
N MET A 435 -3.79 5.28 11.21
CA MET A 435 -4.73 6.31 10.80
C MET A 435 -4.55 6.54 9.30
N VAL A 436 -5.63 6.42 8.55
CA VAL A 436 -5.69 6.68 7.11
C VAL A 436 -6.48 7.95 6.90
N SER A 437 -5.85 8.98 6.35
CA SER A 437 -6.53 10.24 6.05
C SER A 437 -5.90 10.94 4.86
N PHE A 438 -4.65 11.40 4.98
CA PHE A 438 -3.98 12.11 3.90
C PHE A 438 -3.66 11.19 2.73
N SER A 439 -3.40 9.91 3.00
CA SER A 439 -3.01 8.94 1.98
C SER A 439 -4.11 8.50 1.04
N ASP A 440 -5.35 8.61 1.48
CA ASP A 440 -6.52 8.16 0.72
C ASP A 440 -7.24 9.38 0.12
N ASP A 441 -7.40 9.39 -1.21
CA ASP A 441 -8.02 10.50 -1.92
C ASP A 441 -9.54 10.59 -1.75
N ARG A 442 -10.18 9.58 -1.14
CA ARG A 442 -11.60 9.61 -0.77
C ARG A 442 -11.91 10.69 0.26
N PHE A 443 -10.96 11.02 1.12
CA PHE A 443 -11.15 12.07 2.12
C PHE A 443 -11.00 13.45 1.48
N VAL A 444 -12.12 14.16 1.37
CA VAL A 444 -12.11 15.51 0.82
C VAL A 444 -11.38 16.48 1.75
N ASN A 445 -11.58 16.31 3.06
CA ASN A 445 -10.92 17.10 4.10
C ASN A 445 -9.98 16.18 4.90
N PRO A 446 -8.79 15.84 4.38
CA PRO A 446 -7.87 15.01 5.13
C PRO A 446 -7.29 15.80 6.31
N VAL A 447 -6.94 15.10 7.37
CA VAL A 447 -6.25 15.62 8.54
C VAL A 447 -4.87 14.97 8.66
N ILE A 448 -3.88 15.78 8.98
CA ILE A 448 -2.55 15.29 9.37
C ILE A 448 -2.60 15.06 10.87
N GLY A 449 -2.70 13.79 11.26
CA GLY A 449 -2.93 13.39 12.64
C GLY A 449 -1.68 12.98 13.41
N ALA A 450 -1.88 12.77 14.69
CA ALA A 450 -0.97 12.10 15.61
C ALA A 450 -1.77 11.13 16.49
N MET A 451 -1.12 10.04 16.88
CA MET A 451 -1.70 9.04 17.76
C MET A 451 -0.82 8.83 18.99
N THR A 452 -1.45 8.72 20.16
CA THR A 452 -0.80 8.26 21.39
C THR A 452 -1.65 7.21 22.07
N LEU A 453 -1.05 6.05 22.33
CA LEU A 453 -1.66 4.94 23.07
C LEU A 453 -1.22 4.99 24.53
N PHE A 454 -2.19 5.01 25.44
CA PHE A 454 -1.98 4.97 26.87
C PHE A 454 -2.53 3.68 27.50
N PHE A 455 -1.96 3.28 28.62
CA PHE A 455 -2.58 2.36 29.57
C PHE A 455 -3.25 3.16 30.68
N GLU A 456 -4.52 2.85 30.99
CA GLU A 456 -5.24 3.49 32.09
C GLU A 456 -4.95 2.74 33.40
N GLU A 457 -4.28 3.41 34.32
CA GLU A 457 -3.96 2.89 35.64
C GLU A 457 -5.21 2.82 36.53
N ALA A 458 -5.14 2.06 37.61
CA ALA A 458 -6.27 1.88 38.53
C ALA A 458 -6.74 3.18 39.21
N ASP A 459 -5.92 4.24 39.23
CA ASP A 459 -6.27 5.57 39.75
C ASP A 459 -6.80 6.53 38.66
N GLY A 460 -6.97 6.04 37.43
CA GLY A 460 -7.41 6.81 36.26
C GLY A 460 -6.31 7.63 35.60
N SER A 461 -5.06 7.54 36.05
CA SER A 461 -3.94 8.16 35.34
C SER A 461 -3.58 7.39 34.07
N LEU A 462 -3.01 8.09 33.10
CA LEU A 462 -2.62 7.53 31.80
C LEU A 462 -1.10 7.37 31.73
N THR A 463 -0.64 6.15 31.45
CA THR A 463 0.77 5.82 31.19
C THR A 463 0.98 5.60 29.70
N GLU A 464 1.81 6.42 29.04
CA GLU A 464 2.09 6.27 27.61
C GLU A 464 2.74 4.91 27.31
N ILE A 465 2.23 4.23 26.28
CA ILE A 465 2.71 2.94 25.78
C ILE A 465 3.44 3.11 24.45
N ALA A 466 2.88 3.89 23.54
CA ALA A 466 3.45 4.20 22.24
C ALA A 466 2.84 5.48 21.69
N SER A 467 3.58 6.18 20.85
CA SER A 467 3.07 7.32 20.09
C SER A 467 3.67 7.31 18.69
N ASN A 468 2.93 7.89 17.74
CA ASN A 468 3.44 8.17 16.41
C ASN A 468 2.71 9.38 15.82
N ILE A 469 3.49 10.29 15.26
CA ILE A 469 3.03 11.46 14.51
C ILE A 469 3.29 11.25 13.02
N GLN A 470 4.41 10.58 12.70
CA GLN A 470 4.86 10.45 11.34
C GLN A 470 5.66 9.16 11.15
N THR A 471 5.54 8.60 9.94
CA THR A 471 6.30 7.45 9.46
C THR A 471 7.18 7.85 8.27
N PHE A 472 7.94 6.90 7.72
CA PHE A 472 8.72 7.13 6.50
C PHE A 472 7.84 7.36 5.24
N GLU A 473 6.57 6.93 5.27
CA GLU A 473 5.53 7.27 4.29
C GLU A 473 4.63 8.35 4.92
N PRO A 474 4.83 9.63 4.59
CA PRO A 474 4.46 10.74 5.47
C PRO A 474 2.95 10.94 5.71
N PHE A 475 2.68 11.81 6.69
CA PHE A 475 1.41 12.39 7.16
C PHE A 475 0.44 11.48 7.92
N ASP A 476 0.32 10.23 7.53
CA ASP A 476 -0.59 9.29 8.19
C ASP A 476 0.17 8.50 9.28
N PRO A 477 -0.15 8.68 10.57
CA PRO A 477 0.59 8.06 11.65
C PRO A 477 0.31 6.55 11.76
N LEU A 478 1.31 5.83 12.26
CA LEU A 478 1.27 4.38 12.48
C LEU A 478 1.90 4.03 13.84
N ILE A 479 1.11 3.47 14.73
CA ILE A 479 1.60 2.75 15.91
C ILE A 479 1.63 1.27 15.53
N PHE A 480 2.81 0.70 15.30
CA PHE A 480 2.95 -0.74 15.06
C PHE A 480 3.75 -1.41 16.17
N ASP A 481 3.36 -2.64 16.49
CA ASP A 481 3.98 -3.48 17.51
C ASP A 481 4.00 -2.91 18.92
N ALA A 482 2.98 -2.13 19.29
CA ALA A 482 2.81 -1.69 20.67
C ALA A 482 2.59 -2.91 21.58
N HIS A 483 3.61 -3.26 22.35
CA HIS A 483 3.58 -4.40 23.28
C HIS A 483 2.78 -4.02 24.52
N LEU A 484 1.68 -4.74 24.77
CA LEU A 484 0.82 -4.48 25.91
C LEU A 484 1.40 -5.13 27.19
N PRO A 485 1.80 -4.35 28.22
CA PRO A 485 2.48 -4.91 29.39
C PRO A 485 1.55 -5.54 30.43
N SER A 486 0.28 -5.11 30.44
CA SER A 486 -0.67 -5.37 31.52
C SER A 486 -2.04 -5.74 30.96
N ARG A 487 -2.90 -6.33 31.80
CA ARG A 487 -4.32 -6.47 31.46
C ARG A 487 -5.03 -5.21 31.91
N GLY A 488 -5.86 -4.62 31.07
CA GLY A 488 -6.68 -3.47 31.45
C GLY A 488 -7.21 -2.70 30.26
N ASP A 489 -7.58 -1.45 30.54
CA ASP A 489 -8.01 -0.49 29.53
C ASP A 489 -6.80 0.24 28.94
N TYR A 490 -6.83 0.36 27.63
CA TYR A 490 -5.92 1.18 26.85
C TYR A 490 -6.73 2.29 26.18
N ILE A 491 -6.19 3.51 26.20
CA ILE A 491 -6.82 4.68 25.61
C ILE A 491 -5.95 5.13 24.43
N LEU A 492 -6.48 5.03 23.21
CA LEU A 492 -5.89 5.72 22.08
C LEU A 492 -6.41 7.16 22.08
N GLN A 493 -5.51 8.12 22.02
CA GLN A 493 -5.81 9.51 21.71
C GLN A 493 -5.38 9.81 20.28
N VAL A 494 -6.29 10.42 19.52
CA VAL A 494 -6.04 10.93 18.16
C VAL A 494 -6.19 12.44 18.19
N GLU A 495 -5.21 13.16 17.67
CA GLU A 495 -5.20 14.61 17.63
C GLU A 495 -4.56 15.14 16.34
N ALA A 496 -4.66 16.45 16.10
CA ALA A 496 -4.06 17.11 14.94
C ALA A 496 -2.97 18.13 15.35
N PRO A 497 -1.69 17.74 15.34
CA PRO A 497 -0.60 18.61 15.77
C PRO A 497 -0.43 19.81 14.85
N ASN A 498 0.22 20.88 15.34
CA ASN A 498 0.58 22.02 14.48
C ASN A 498 1.84 21.76 13.65
N PHE A 499 2.58 20.69 13.92
CA PHE A 499 3.88 20.45 13.28
C PHE A 499 3.89 19.12 12.55
N VAL A 500 4.39 19.15 11.33
CA VAL A 500 4.92 17.98 10.63
C VAL A 500 6.44 18.08 10.59
N PHE A 501 7.13 16.98 10.35
CA PHE A 501 8.58 16.94 10.51
C PHE A 501 9.22 16.33 9.27
N LEU A 502 9.91 17.14 8.49
CA LEU A 502 10.42 16.72 7.19
C LEU A 502 11.86 17.21 7.05
N ASP A 503 12.70 16.42 6.38
CA ASP A 503 14.04 16.89 6.00
C ASP A 503 13.90 17.85 4.82
N THR A 504 13.70 19.13 5.13
CA THR A 504 13.45 20.17 4.11
C THR A 504 14.73 20.69 3.46
N ASN A 505 15.90 20.27 3.94
CA ASN A 505 17.19 20.84 3.54
C ASN A 505 18.19 19.76 3.03
N GLY A 506 17.85 18.48 3.17
CA GLY A 506 18.62 17.33 2.71
C GLY A 506 19.78 16.94 3.63
N ASP A 507 19.79 17.37 4.90
CA ASP A 507 20.85 17.04 5.87
C ASP A 507 20.56 15.78 6.71
N GLY A 508 19.39 15.15 6.49
CA GLY A 508 18.92 14.00 7.24
C GLY A 508 18.37 14.34 8.62
N ILE A 509 18.15 15.62 8.93
CA ILE A 509 17.52 16.06 10.18
C ILE A 509 16.09 16.50 9.85
N LEU A 510 15.13 15.97 10.60
CA LEU A 510 13.73 16.32 10.42
C LEU A 510 13.46 17.70 11.06
N ASP A 511 13.11 18.67 10.24
CA ASP A 511 12.79 20.03 10.64
C ASP A 511 11.28 20.16 10.93
N PRO A 512 10.88 20.81 12.04
CA PRO A 512 9.47 21.07 12.32
C PRO A 512 8.92 22.12 11.36
N PHE A 513 7.91 21.75 10.58
CA PHE A 513 7.17 22.63 9.69
C PHE A 513 5.79 22.99 10.31
N PRO A 514 5.57 24.26 10.69
CA PRO A 514 4.32 24.69 11.31
C PRO A 514 3.18 24.84 10.29
N LEU A 515 2.07 24.13 10.50
CA LEU A 515 0.90 24.16 9.62
C LEU A 515 0.13 25.49 9.72
N ASP A 516 -0.19 25.97 10.92
CA ASP A 516 -0.95 27.20 11.12
C ASP A 516 -0.22 28.41 10.51
N GLU A 517 1.06 28.57 10.85
CA GLU A 517 1.88 29.71 10.46
C GLU A 517 2.17 29.76 8.95
N THR A 518 2.06 28.62 8.26
CA THR A 518 2.28 28.50 6.81
C THR A 518 0.98 28.51 6.00
N GLY A 519 -0.17 28.69 6.66
CA GLY A 519 -1.47 28.73 6.01
C GLY A 519 -1.99 27.35 5.60
N ASN A 520 -1.55 26.30 6.30
CA ASN A 520 -1.97 24.90 6.16
C ASN A 520 -2.71 24.39 7.41
N GLY A 521 -3.20 25.29 8.28
CA GLY A 521 -3.91 24.92 9.52
C GLY A 521 -5.28 24.26 9.29
N ASP A 522 -5.79 24.28 8.06
CA ASP A 522 -6.96 23.52 7.61
C ASP A 522 -6.71 22.02 7.49
N LEU A 523 -5.45 21.58 7.47
CA LEU A 523 -5.08 20.16 7.57
C LEU A 523 -5.08 19.64 9.02
N ARG A 524 -5.57 20.45 9.98
CA ARG A 524 -5.60 20.11 11.41
C ARG A 524 -6.99 19.77 11.94
N PHE A 525 -7.93 19.54 11.03
CA PHE A 525 -9.28 19.09 11.28
C PHE A 525 -9.76 18.47 9.97
N GLY A 526 -10.61 17.46 10.04
CA GLY A 526 -10.98 16.67 8.88
C GLY A 526 -11.27 15.22 9.19
N ASP A 527 -11.59 14.50 8.13
CA ASP A 527 -12.05 13.12 8.14
C ASP A 527 -10.86 12.15 8.22
N TYR A 528 -11.03 11.06 8.98
CA TYR A 528 -10.05 9.99 9.03
C TYR A 528 -10.70 8.62 9.27
N GLU A 529 -9.99 7.55 8.88
CA GLU A 529 -10.31 6.19 9.27
C GLU A 529 -9.20 5.62 10.16
N LEU A 530 -9.56 4.95 11.25
CA LEU A 530 -8.64 4.19 12.09
C LEU A 530 -8.78 2.70 11.83
N LEU A 531 -7.67 2.05 11.52
CA LEU A 531 -7.55 0.60 11.55
C LEU A 531 -6.93 0.18 12.88
N PHE A 532 -7.68 -0.57 13.69
CA PHE A 532 -7.17 -1.26 14.87
C PHE A 532 -7.03 -2.74 14.58
N TYR A 533 -5.88 -3.33 14.93
CA TYR A 533 -5.81 -4.77 15.08
C TYR A 533 -4.86 -5.21 16.20
N MET A 534 -5.26 -6.29 16.87
CA MET A 534 -4.47 -6.95 17.91
C MET A 534 -4.11 -8.36 17.49
N CYS A 535 -2.86 -8.74 17.76
CA CYS A 535 -2.33 -10.07 17.50
C CYS A 535 -1.73 -10.68 18.77
N ASN A 536 -1.93 -11.98 18.96
CA ASN A 536 -1.32 -12.71 20.06
C ASN A 536 0.11 -13.12 19.71
N LYS A 537 1.04 -13.00 20.67
CA LYS A 537 2.51 -13.19 20.55
C LYS A 537 3.03 -14.42 19.79
N LYS A 538 2.22 -15.44 19.55
CA LYS A 538 2.65 -16.69 18.93
C LYS A 538 1.76 -16.98 17.74
N LEU A 539 2.33 -16.76 16.56
CA LEU A 539 1.98 -17.54 15.38
C LEU A 539 2.08 -19.02 15.78
N GLY A 540 0.92 -19.64 15.99
CA GLY A 540 0.83 -21.05 16.36
C GLY A 540 0.79 -21.91 15.11
N LYS A 541 1.29 -23.14 15.20
CA LYS A 541 0.76 -24.22 14.37
C LYS A 541 -0.66 -24.43 14.86
N GLY A 542 -1.65 -23.84 14.20
CA GLY A 542 -3.04 -23.92 14.65
C GLY A 542 -3.42 -25.36 14.98
N ARG A 543 -4.15 -25.57 16.06
CA ARG A 543 -4.85 -26.85 16.27
C ARG A 543 -5.72 -27.11 15.04
N GLY A 544 -5.83 -28.38 14.65
CA GLY A 544 -6.68 -28.80 13.54
C GLY A 544 -8.11 -28.27 13.74
N ARG A 545 -8.86 -28.18 12.65
CA ARG A 545 -10.18 -27.55 12.50
C ARG A 545 -11.31 -28.13 13.39
N ASP A 546 -10.97 -28.93 14.40
CA ASP A 546 -11.90 -29.78 15.17
C ASP A 546 -12.00 -29.40 16.66
N ASP A 547 -11.30 -28.36 17.15
CA ASP A 547 -11.27 -27.99 18.58
C ASP A 547 -11.95 -26.63 18.90
N ASP A 548 -12.74 -26.04 17.98
CA ASP A 548 -13.30 -24.68 18.14
C ASP A 548 -14.50 -24.59 19.12
N ASP A 549 -14.89 -25.68 19.80
CA ASP A 549 -16.11 -25.71 20.64
C ASP A 549 -15.89 -25.84 22.17
N ASP A 550 -14.65 -26.02 22.68
CA ASP A 550 -14.47 -26.48 24.09
C ASP A 550 -13.69 -25.54 25.06
N ASP A 551 -13.13 -24.41 24.63
CA ASP A 551 -12.21 -23.61 25.49
C ASP A 551 -12.86 -22.37 26.19
N ASP A 552 -14.18 -22.20 26.17
CA ASP A 552 -14.87 -21.09 26.89
C ASP A 552 -15.11 -21.39 28.40
N ASN A 553 -14.37 -22.32 29.02
CA ASN A 553 -14.59 -22.75 30.41
C ASN A 553 -13.38 -22.59 31.37
N ASP A 554 -12.34 -21.83 31.01
CA ASP A 554 -11.17 -21.63 31.89
C ASP A 554 -11.17 -20.30 32.68
N ASP A 555 -12.34 -19.65 32.85
CA ASP A 555 -12.53 -18.57 33.83
C ASP A 555 -12.95 -19.17 35.19
N ASP A 556 -11.98 -19.65 35.97
CA ASP A 556 -12.07 -19.80 37.44
C ASP A 556 -10.65 -20.10 38.02
N ASP A 557 -9.87 -19.06 38.31
CA ASP A 557 -8.98 -18.93 39.50
C ASP A 557 -8.18 -17.62 39.53
#